data_AF-R6T4J7-F1
#
_entry.id   AF-R6T4J7-F1
#
_cell.length_a   1.000
_cell.length_b   1.000
_cell.length_c   1.000
_cell.angle_alpha   90.00
_cell.angle_beta   90.00
_cell.angle_gamma   90.00
#
_symmetry.space_group_name_H-M   'P 1'
#
loop_
_entity.id
_entity.type
_entity.pdbx_description
1 polymer ?
#
loop_
_entity_poly.entity_id
_entity_poly.type
_entity_poly.pdbx_seq_one_letter_code
_entity_poly.pdbx_strand_id
1 'polypeptide(L)' 'MEIATREGVPAYVIFPNSTLYVMCISLPTRRESFLLLPGVGQVKCDKYGRMFCDLIREYLDEQKRNGGTGNG' A
#
# COMPACT_ATOMS: atom_id res chain seq x y z
N MET A 1 14.78 16.85 6.94
CA MET A 1 13.32 16.67 7.15
C MET A 1 12.64 17.33 5.98
N GLU A 2 12.61 16.65 4.83
CA GLU A 2 12.17 17.23 3.58
C GLU A 2 11.15 16.30 2.92
N ILE A 3 10.14 16.91 2.30
CA ILE A 3 9.07 16.32 1.49
C ILE A 3 7.79 15.97 2.31
N ALA A 4 7.16 17.00 2.88
CA ALA A 4 5.76 16.98 3.34
C ALA A 4 4.86 17.95 2.53
N THR A 5 5.35 18.53 1.43
CA THR A 5 4.76 19.72 0.80
C THR A 5 4.43 19.49 -0.66
N ARG A 6 3.44 18.62 -0.92
CA ARG A 6 2.70 18.73 -2.19
C ARG A 6 1.25 18.23 -2.17
N GLU A 7 0.91 17.34 -1.24
CA GLU A 7 -0.46 16.99 -0.88
C GLU A 7 -0.46 16.83 0.64
N GLY A 8 -0.81 17.88 1.38
CA GLY A 8 -0.62 18.01 2.84
C GLY A 8 -1.49 17.09 3.70
N VAL A 9 -1.65 15.84 3.30
CA VAL A 9 -2.39 14.83 4.04
C VAL A 9 -1.48 13.61 4.22
N PRO A 10 -1.04 13.33 5.45
CA PRO A 10 -0.27 12.13 5.74
C PRO A 10 -1.03 10.89 5.28
N ALA A 11 -0.32 9.86 4.75
CA ALA A 11 -0.94 8.65 4.20
C ALA A 11 -1.94 7.96 5.16
N TYR A 12 -1.78 8.15 6.47
CA TYR A 12 -2.70 7.66 7.52
C TYR A 12 -4.06 8.37 7.59
N VAL A 13 -4.24 9.49 6.87
CA VAL A 13 -5.53 10.22 6.80
C VAL A 13 -6.38 9.75 5.61
N ILE A 14 -5.76 9.16 4.59
CA ILE A 14 -6.45 8.79 3.34
C ILE A 14 -7.27 7.51 3.53
N PHE A 15 -6.73 6.56 4.30
CA PHE A 15 -7.35 5.29 4.64
C PHE A 15 -7.48 5.15 6.16
N PRO A 16 -8.62 4.68 6.68
CA PRO A 16 -8.74 4.40 8.10
C PRO A 16 -7.83 3.23 8.49
N ASN A 17 -7.49 3.14 9.78
CA ASN A 17 -6.60 2.10 10.31
C ASN A 17 -7.06 0.67 9.95
N SER A 18 -8.36 0.42 9.88
CA SER A 18 -8.92 -0.87 9.46
C SER A 18 -8.54 -1.23 8.02
N THR A 19 -8.61 -0.27 7.10
CA THR A 19 -8.20 -0.46 5.70
C THR A 19 -6.70 -0.66 5.58
N LEU A 20 -5.89 0.13 6.31
CA LEU A 20 -4.43 -0.01 6.33
C LEU A 20 -4.02 -1.39 6.85
N TYR A 21 -4.67 -1.87 7.92
CA TYR A 21 -4.42 -3.20 8.47
C TYR A 21 -4.73 -4.30 7.46
N VAL A 22 -5.89 -4.25 6.81
CA VAL A 22 -6.26 -5.23 5.76
C VAL A 22 -5.32 -5.13 4.56
N MET A 23 -4.86 -3.93 4.19
CA MET A 23 -3.90 -3.72 3.11
C MET A 23 -2.54 -4.38 3.42
N CYS A 24 -2.05 -4.27 4.65
CA CYS A 24 -0.83 -4.95 5.09
C CYS A 24 -0.95 -6.48 5.07
N ILE A 25 -2.13 -7.03 5.28
CA ILE A 25 -2.37 -8.49 5.26
C ILE A 25 -2.56 -9.00 3.84
N SER A 26 -3.38 -8.32 3.06
CA SER A 26 -3.76 -8.76 1.71
C SER A 26 -2.73 -8.41 0.64
N LEU A 27 -1.84 -7.45 0.91
CA LEU A 27 -0.76 -7.00 0.03
C LEU A 27 -1.24 -6.85 -1.44
N PRO A 28 -2.27 -6.03 -1.70
CA PRO A 28 -2.82 -5.88 -3.03
C PRO A 28 -1.79 -5.29 -3.99
N THR A 29 -1.47 -6.04 -5.04
CA THR A 29 -0.53 -5.62 -6.10
C THR A 29 -1.23 -5.21 -7.39
N ARG A 30 -2.56 -5.26 -7.41
CA ARG A 30 -3.41 -4.97 -8.58
C ARG A 30 -4.61 -4.14 -8.19
N ARG A 31 -5.12 -3.39 -9.17
CA ARG A 31 -6.24 -2.47 -9.01
C ARG A 31 -7.49 -3.17 -8.49
N GLU A 32 -7.80 -4.34 -9.04
CA GLU A 32 -8.98 -5.11 -8.68
C GLU A 32 -8.93 -5.52 -7.21
N SER A 33 -7.78 -6.02 -6.75
CA SER A 33 -7.55 -6.37 -5.34
C SER A 33 -7.59 -5.15 -4.43
N PHE A 34 -7.09 -4.00 -4.89
CA PHE A 34 -7.14 -2.75 -4.14
C PHE A 34 -8.57 -2.23 -3.96
N LEU A 35 -9.45 -2.42 -4.94
CA LEU A 35 -10.88 -2.08 -4.86
C LEU A 35 -11.69 -3.00 -3.91
N LEU A 36 -11.18 -4.20 -3.62
CA LEU A 36 -11.81 -5.10 -2.65
C LEU A 36 -11.56 -4.67 -1.20
N LEU A 37 -10.64 -3.74 -0.98
CA LEU A 37 -10.35 -3.26 0.37
C LEU A 37 -11.54 -2.45 0.93
N PRO A 38 -11.91 -2.68 2.20
CA PRO A 38 -12.99 -1.94 2.83
C PRO A 38 -12.66 -0.44 2.85
N GLY A 39 -13.60 0.41 2.45
CA GLY A 39 -13.42 1.87 2.42
C GLY A 39 -12.60 2.39 1.22
N VAL A 40 -12.25 1.53 0.27
CA VAL A 40 -11.60 1.90 -1.00
C VAL A 40 -12.62 1.89 -2.14
N GLY A 41 -13.15 3.07 -2.47
CA GLY A 41 -13.98 3.26 -3.68
C GLY A 41 -13.15 3.56 -4.93
N GLN A 42 -13.82 3.64 -6.08
CA GLN A 42 -13.18 3.91 -7.38
C GLN A 42 -12.31 5.17 -7.37
N VAL A 43 -12.79 6.29 -6.82
CA VAL A 43 -12.04 7.55 -6.75
C VAL A 43 -10.71 7.40 -6.00
N LYS A 44 -10.70 6.67 -4.87
CA LYS A 44 -9.47 6.42 -4.11
C LYS A 44 -8.55 5.46 -4.84
N CYS A 45 -9.11 4.45 -5.50
CA CYS A 45 -8.33 3.52 -6.31
C CYS A 45 -7.67 4.22 -7.52
N ASP A 46 -8.36 5.14 -8.18
CA ASP A 46 -7.81 5.94 -9.27
C ASP A 46 -6.66 6.85 -8.80
N LYS A 47 -6.85 7.51 -7.66
CA LYS A 47 -5.84 8.44 -7.12
C LYS A 47 -4.63 7.75 -6.51
N TYR A 48 -4.84 6.64 -5.79
CA TYR A 48 -3.82 6.05 -4.91
C TYR A 48 -3.49 4.60 -5.25
N GLY A 49 -4.40 3.87 -5.91
CA GLY A 49 -4.25 2.43 -6.11
C GLY A 49 -2.97 2.05 -6.83
N ARG A 50 -2.58 2.78 -7.89
CA ARG A 50 -1.32 2.54 -8.59
C ARG A 50 -0.10 2.70 -7.67
N MET A 51 -0.01 3.83 -6.96
CA MET A 51 1.11 4.13 -6.06
C MET A 51 1.27 3.06 -4.98
N PHE A 52 0.18 2.67 -4.31
CA PHE A 52 0.23 1.63 -3.28
C PHE A 52 0.55 0.25 -3.85
N CYS A 53 -0.07 -0.14 -4.97
CA CYS A 53 0.22 -1.44 -5.61
C CYS A 53 1.69 -1.54 -6.03
N ASP A 54 2.28 -0.45 -6.53
CA ASP A 54 3.68 -0.41 -6.93
C ASP A 54 4.61 -0.53 -5.70
N LEU A 55 4.35 0.22 -4.62
CA LEU A 55 5.10 0.11 -3.36
C LEU A 55 5.02 -1.29 -2.74
N ILE A 56 3.83 -1.90 -2.73
CA ILE A 56 3.63 -3.25 -2.20
C ILE A 56 4.39 -4.27 -3.05
N ARG A 57 4.42 -4.12 -4.38
CA ARG A 57 5.18 -4.99 -5.27
C ARG A 57 6.69 -4.87 -5.00
N GLU A 58 7.18 -3.65 -4.85
CA GLU A 58 8.58 -3.39 -4.50
C GLU A 58 8.95 -4.05 -3.17
N TYR A 59 8.14 -3.85 -2.12
CA TYR A 59 8.33 -4.51 -0.83
C TYR A 59 8.37 -6.04 -0.95
N LEU A 60 7.46 -6.65 -1.71
CA LEU A 60 7.43 -8.10 -1.93
C LEU A 60 8.68 -8.59 -2.67
N ASP A 61 9.18 -7.83 -3.64
CA ASP A 61 10.40 -8.17 -4.37
C ASP A 61 11.65 -8.01 -3.49
N GLU A 62 11.70 -6.98 -2.65
CA GLU A 62 12.75 -6.82 -1.63
C GLU A 62 12.74 -7.95 -0.60
N GLN A 63 11.56 -8.36 -0.11
CA GLN A 63 11.44 -9.49 0.81
C GLN A 63 11.91 -10.80 0.18
N LYS A 64 11.63 -11.04 -1.11
CA LYS A 64 12.18 -12.21 -1.82
C LYS A 64 13.70 -12.14 -1.95
N ARG A 65 14.26 -10.95 -2.16
CA ARG A 65 15.72 -10.75 -2.26
C ARG A 65 16.42 -10.86 -0.90
N ASN A 66 15.74 -10.46 0.17
CA ASN A 66 16.25 -10.52 1.54
C ASN A 66 15.95 -11.85 2.24
N GLY A 67 15.01 -12.64 1.72
CA GLY A 67 14.63 -13.97 2.21
C GLY A 67 15.66 -15.09 1.95
N GLY A 68 16.90 -14.73 1.57
CA GLY A 68 18.04 -15.64 1.54
C GLY A 68 18.69 -15.89 2.92
N THR A 69 18.31 -15.17 3.97
CA THR A 69 18.92 -15.37 5.30
C THR A 69 17.90 -15.19 6.42
N GLY A 70 17.52 -16.29 7.07
CA GLY A 70 16.68 -16.24 8.27
C GLY A 70 15.99 -17.54 8.68
N ASN A 71 16.59 -18.70 8.43
CA ASN A 71 16.28 -19.93 9.16
C ASN A 71 17.62 -20.58 9.56
N GLY A 72 17.99 -20.38 10.83
CA GLY A 72 19.13 -20.97 11.51
C GLY A 72 18.95 -20.74 13.01
#